data_AF-A0A958G8D7-F1
#
_entry.id   AF-A0A958G8D7-F1
#
_cell.length_a   1.000
_cell.length_b   1.000
_cell.length_c   1.000
_cell.angle_alpha   90.00
_cell.angle_beta   90.00
_cell.angle_gamma   90.00
#
_symmetry.space_group_name_H-M   'P 1'
#
loop_
_entity.id
_entity.type
_entity.pdbx_description
1 polymer ?
#
loop_
_entity_poly.entity_id
_entity_poly.type
_entity_poly.pdbx_seq_one_letter_code
_entity_poly.pdbx_strand_id
1 'polypeptide(L)'
;MRTVLAVLVVLVVMTFSIQLTPNSPRPGATRINTNSLPVLIPDPVWSPLRETLDDSLQIQLRDKLSENPLWKRLIDSRKMAVGVVQLRDPLHPHFASVNGDEMMYAASLPKIAVLLAANEAIEEGDLPATPELEDDMANMMRFSSNSAASHLIDLVGLKKIADVLRSPKYKLYDPNAGGGIWVGRRYAKKSERNPDPIKNLSHAATVT
;
A
#
# COMPACT_ATOMS: atom_id res chain seq x y z
N MET A 1 18.06 -23.13 12.74
CA MET A 1 17.08 -23.05 11.62
C MET A 1 16.38 -21.71 11.70
N ARG A 2 16.52 -20.85 10.69
CA ARG A 2 15.78 -19.58 10.63
C ARG A 2 14.40 -19.86 10.06
N THR A 3 13.38 -19.88 10.93
CA THR A 3 11.98 -19.94 10.53
C THR A 3 11.66 -18.65 9.80
N VAL A 4 11.60 -18.68 8.46
CA VAL A 4 11.05 -17.58 7.68
C VAL A 4 9.54 -17.61 7.92
N LEU A 5 9.06 -16.75 8.82
CA LEU A 5 7.64 -16.60 9.08
C LEU A 5 7.03 -15.91 7.85
N ALA A 6 6.20 -16.64 7.09
CA ALA A 6 5.48 -16.08 5.98
C ALA A 6 4.46 -15.07 6.51
N VAL A 7 4.61 -13.80 6.12
CA VAL A 7 3.58 -12.77 6.33
C VAL A 7 2.53 -12.98 5.24
N LEU A 8 1.33 -13.38 5.64
CA LEU A 8 0.17 -13.40 4.75
C LEU A 8 -0.42 -11.98 4.74
N VAL A 9 -0.10 -11.22 3.69
CA VAL A 9 -0.77 -9.95 3.43
C VAL A 9 -1.98 -10.24 2.55
N VAL A 10 -3.18 -10.17 3.12
CA VAL A 10 -4.43 -10.26 2.36
C VAL A 10 -5.00 -8.86 2.19
N LEU A 11 -5.02 -8.35 0.96
CA LEU A 11 -5.83 -7.18 0.62
C LEU A 11 -7.24 -7.70 0.27
N VAL A 12 -8.16 -7.62 1.23
CA VAL A 12 -9.57 -7.92 0.99
C VAL A 12 -10.31 -6.60 0.76
N VAL A 13 -10.76 -6.35 -0.47
CA VAL A 13 -11.75 -5.30 -0.75
C VAL A 13 -13.13 -5.93 -0.64
N MET A 14 -13.81 -5.75 0.49
CA MET A 14 -15.20 -6.15 0.66
C MET A 14 -16.11 -4.94 0.46
N THR A 15 -16.94 -4.98 -0.58
CA THR A 15 -18.03 -4.03 -0.77
C THR A 15 -19.28 -4.58 -0.08
N PHE A 16 -19.72 -3.92 1.00
CA PHE A 16 -21.03 -4.18 1.60
C PHE A 16 -22.03 -3.16 1.09
N SER A 17 -22.94 -3.56 0.21
CA SER A 17 -24.11 -2.76 -0.17
C SER A 17 -25.16 -2.86 0.95
N ILE A 18 -25.12 -1.92 1.90
CA ILE A 18 -26.26 -1.70 2.80
C ILE A 18 -27.08 -0.57 2.16
N GLN A 19 -28.30 -0.88 1.73
CA GLN A 19 -29.26 0.15 1.33
C GLN A 19 -29.65 0.95 2.56
N LEU A 20 -28.99 2.09 2.77
CA LEU A 20 -29.39 3.09 3.75
C LEU A 20 -30.02 4.26 3.01
N THR A 21 -31.17 4.69 3.50
CA THR A 21 -31.87 5.89 3.05
C THR A 21 -30.93 7.09 3.10
N PRO A 22 -30.89 7.95 2.07
CA PRO A 22 -29.95 9.05 2.01
C PRO A 22 -30.24 10.04 3.14
N ASN A 23 -29.28 10.22 4.05
CA ASN A 23 -29.28 11.36 4.96
C ASN A 23 -29.25 12.65 4.13
N SER A 24 -30.05 13.63 4.55
CA SER A 24 -30.15 14.93 3.88
C SER A 24 -28.77 15.58 3.73
N PRO A 25 -28.44 16.17 2.55
CA PRO A 25 -27.14 16.78 2.35
C PRO A 25 -26.94 17.99 3.28
N ARG A 26 -25.76 18.10 3.89
CA ARG A 26 -25.34 19.34 4.55
C ARG A 26 -25.24 20.46 3.50
N PRO A 27 -25.81 21.65 3.72
CA PRO A 27 -25.73 22.75 2.77
C PRO A 27 -24.28 23.23 2.64
N GLY A 28 -23.72 23.18 1.42
CA GLY A 28 -22.37 23.66 1.10
C GLY A 28 -21.36 22.60 0.64
N ALA A 29 -21.70 21.31 0.64
CA ALA A 29 -20.78 20.28 0.17
C ALA A 29 -20.68 20.25 -1.37
N THR A 30 -19.51 20.57 -1.91
CA THR A 30 -19.15 20.33 -3.32
C THR A 30 -19.39 18.85 -3.63
N ARG A 31 -20.30 18.55 -4.56
CA ARG A 31 -20.55 17.16 -4.99
C ARG A 31 -19.33 16.64 -5.76
N ILE A 32 -18.51 15.83 -5.11
CA ILE A 32 -17.47 15.05 -5.78
C ILE A 32 -18.12 13.82 -6.41
N ASN A 33 -17.81 13.57 -7.68
CA ASN A 33 -18.24 12.35 -8.34
C ASN A 33 -17.37 11.18 -7.86
N THR A 34 -17.92 10.36 -6.96
CA THR A 34 -17.27 9.14 -6.45
C THR A 34 -17.62 7.90 -7.27
N ASN A 35 -18.38 8.04 -8.37
CA ASN A 35 -18.89 6.92 -9.18
C ASN A 35 -17.97 6.56 -10.36
N SER A 36 -16.87 7.28 -10.56
CA SER A 36 -15.88 7.03 -11.61
C SER A 36 -14.47 7.17 -11.07
N LEU A 37 -13.56 6.35 -11.57
CA LEU A 37 -12.13 6.46 -11.27
C LEU A 37 -11.39 7.26 -12.36
N PRO A 38 -10.34 8.02 -12.01
CA PRO A 38 -9.91 8.29 -10.63
C PRO A 38 -10.89 9.23 -9.90
N VAL A 39 -11.08 9.01 -8.58
CA VAL A 39 -11.83 9.96 -7.75
C VAL A 39 -10.96 11.21 -7.58
N LEU A 40 -11.42 12.34 -8.11
CA LEU A 40 -10.72 13.61 -8.00
C LEU A 40 -11.09 14.28 -6.67
N ILE A 41 -10.16 14.23 -5.71
CA ILE A 41 -10.27 14.91 -4.42
C ILE A 41 -9.50 16.22 -4.51
N PRO A 42 -10.13 17.40 -4.31
CA PRO A 42 -9.43 18.67 -4.26
C PRO A 42 -8.41 18.70 -3.11
N ASP A 43 -7.20 19.22 -3.38
CA ASP A 43 -6.11 19.36 -2.41
C ASP A 43 -6.50 19.88 -1.02
N PRO A 44 -7.35 20.93 -0.86
CA PRO A 44 -7.70 21.44 0.48
C PRO A 44 -8.59 20.51 1.32
N VAL A 45 -9.07 19.40 0.76
CA VAL A 45 -9.95 18.43 1.43
C VAL A 45 -9.19 17.15 1.80
N TRP A 46 -7.98 16.94 1.28
CA TRP A 46 -7.22 15.72 1.54
C TRP A 46 -6.53 15.78 2.92
N SER A 47 -6.67 14.71 3.70
CA SER A 47 -5.96 14.52 4.98
C SER A 47 -5.12 13.23 4.91
N PRO A 48 -3.86 13.24 5.41
CA PRO A 48 -3.07 12.03 5.55
C PRO A 48 -3.81 10.96 6.36
N LEU A 49 -3.72 9.68 5.95
CA LEU A 49 -4.45 8.58 6.60
C LEU A 49 -4.17 8.45 8.11
N ARG A 50 -2.95 8.82 8.55
CA ARG A 50 -2.55 8.84 9.96
C ARG A 50 -3.30 9.88 10.80
N GLU A 51 -3.84 10.91 10.16
CA GLU A 51 -4.63 11.97 10.79
C GLU A 51 -6.13 11.65 10.79
N THR A 52 -6.54 10.55 10.14
CA THR A 52 -7.93 10.13 10.05
C THR A 52 -8.24 8.92 10.94
N LEU A 53 -7.52 8.78 12.06
CA LEU A 53 -7.75 7.73 13.03
C LEU A 53 -9.15 7.84 13.63
N ASP A 54 -9.86 6.73 13.68
CA ASP A 54 -11.20 6.64 14.26
C ASP A 54 -11.19 5.72 15.47
N ASP A 55 -11.48 6.26 16.65
CA ASP A 55 -11.42 5.52 17.92
C ASP A 55 -12.41 4.35 17.97
N SER A 56 -13.61 4.53 17.38
CA SER A 56 -14.62 3.48 17.37
C SER A 56 -14.18 2.30 16.49
N LEU A 57 -13.70 2.59 15.28
CA LEU A 57 -13.14 1.60 14.37
C LEU A 57 -11.89 0.96 14.96
N GLN A 58 -11.07 1.72 15.70
CA GLN A 58 -9.87 1.24 16.36
C GLN A 58 -10.17 0.23 17.47
N ILE A 59 -11.19 0.48 18.28
CA ILE A 59 -11.68 -0.47 19.29
C ILE A 59 -12.23 -1.72 18.60
N GLN A 60 -13.12 -1.56 17.62
CA GLN A 60 -13.71 -2.68 16.89
C GLN A 60 -12.66 -3.56 16.21
N LEU A 61 -11.63 -2.97 15.60
CA LEU A 61 -10.52 -3.70 14.98
C LEU A 61 -9.75 -4.51 16.03
N ARG A 62 -9.40 -3.90 17.17
CA ARG A 62 -8.64 -4.57 18.24
C ARG A 62 -9.44 -5.72 18.83
N ASP A 63 -10.71 -5.50 19.15
CA ASP A 63 -11.59 -6.51 19.71
C ASP A 63 -11.69 -7.69 18.74
N LYS A 64 -11.97 -7.42 17.46
CA LYS A 64 -12.13 -8.48 16.46
C LYS A 64 -10.86 -9.29 16.21
N LEU A 65 -9.70 -8.63 16.16
CA LEU A 65 -8.43 -9.32 16.01
C LEU A 65 -8.06 -10.15 17.26
N SER A 66 -8.47 -9.70 18.45
CA SER A 66 -8.19 -10.37 19.72
C SER A 66 -9.00 -11.65 19.94
N GLU A 67 -10.15 -11.81 19.27
CA GLU A 67 -10.97 -13.02 19.31
C GLU A 67 -10.21 -14.26 18.81
N ASN A 68 -9.20 -14.08 17.95
CA ASN A 68 -8.32 -15.15 17.50
C ASN A 68 -7.02 -15.16 18.32
N PRO A 69 -6.79 -16.18 19.19
CA PRO A 69 -5.61 -16.21 20.06
C PRO A 69 -4.27 -16.24 19.30
N LEU A 70 -4.24 -16.81 18.09
CA LEU A 70 -3.05 -16.83 17.25
C LEU A 70 -2.73 -15.41 16.75
N TRP A 71 -3.73 -14.68 16.24
CA TRP A 71 -3.54 -13.31 15.77
C TRP A 71 -3.17 -12.38 16.90
N LYS A 72 -3.87 -12.48 18.05
CA LYS A 72 -3.51 -11.74 19.26
C LYS A 72 -2.02 -11.91 19.60
N ARG A 73 -1.54 -13.16 19.67
CA ARG A 73 -0.12 -13.45 19.95
C ARG A 73 0.82 -12.87 18.89
N LEU A 74 0.46 -12.92 17.61
CA LEU A 74 1.28 -12.36 16.54
C LEU A 74 1.33 -10.82 16.60
N ILE A 75 0.22 -10.17 16.92
CA ILE A 75 0.14 -8.72 17.11
C ILE A 75 0.94 -8.32 18.35
N ASP A 76 0.75 -8.98 19.49
CA ASP A 76 1.46 -8.69 20.74
C ASP A 76 2.98 -8.88 20.58
N SER A 77 3.41 -9.81 19.72
CA SER A 77 4.84 -10.03 19.39
C SER A 77 5.33 -9.26 18.17
N ARG A 78 4.55 -8.30 17.65
CA ARG A 78 4.86 -7.47 16.47
C ARG A 78 5.26 -8.25 15.22
N LYS A 79 4.63 -9.41 15.01
CA LYS A 79 4.78 -10.27 13.82
C LYS A 79 3.58 -10.20 12.88
N MET A 80 2.59 -9.39 13.22
CA MET A 80 1.42 -9.09 12.41
C MET A 80 1.08 -7.62 12.59
N ALA A 81 0.89 -6.93 11.47
CA ALA A 81 0.34 -5.59 11.41
C ALA A 81 -0.93 -5.63 10.55
N VAL A 82 -1.93 -4.85 10.92
CA VAL A 82 -3.22 -4.80 10.21
C VAL A 82 -3.67 -3.35 10.17
N GLY A 83 -4.15 -2.91 9.01
CA GLY A 83 -4.85 -1.64 8.84
C GLY A 83 -6.19 -1.85 8.17
N VAL A 84 -7.17 -1.04 8.55
CA VAL A 84 -8.48 -0.98 7.91
C VAL A 84 -8.77 0.48 7.60
N VAL A 85 -9.08 0.74 6.33
CA VAL A 85 -9.54 2.04 5.85
C VAL A 85 -10.98 1.90 5.40
N GLN A 86 -11.88 2.67 6.01
CA GLN A 86 -13.26 2.79 5.57
C GLN A 86 -13.38 3.93 4.57
N LEU A 87 -13.66 3.58 3.31
CA LEU A 87 -13.74 4.52 2.17
C LEU A 87 -15.18 4.83 1.73
N ARG A 88 -16.17 4.71 2.64
CA ARG A 88 -17.58 5.01 2.32
C ARG A 88 -17.79 6.48 1.93
N ASP A 89 -17.08 7.37 2.63
CA ASP A 89 -16.90 8.76 2.23
C ASP A 89 -15.41 8.97 1.93
N PRO A 90 -15.00 8.98 0.64
CA PRO A 90 -13.60 9.15 0.26
C PRO A 90 -12.99 10.48 0.71
N LEU A 91 -13.80 11.49 1.05
CA LEU A 91 -13.32 12.77 1.57
C LEU A 91 -13.00 12.72 3.07
N HIS A 92 -13.60 11.78 3.78
CA HIS A 92 -13.44 11.62 5.22
C HIS A 92 -13.23 10.13 5.52
N PRO A 93 -12.08 9.56 5.11
CA PRO A 93 -11.80 8.16 5.39
C PRO A 93 -11.69 7.96 6.90
N HIS A 94 -12.11 6.80 7.39
CA HIS A 94 -11.87 6.42 8.79
C HIS A 94 -10.81 5.32 8.80
N PHE A 95 -9.79 5.48 9.64
CA PHE A 95 -8.65 4.59 9.69
C PHE A 95 -8.47 3.97 11.07
N ALA A 96 -8.08 2.70 11.09
CA ALA A 96 -7.62 2.02 12.29
C ALA A 96 -6.47 1.09 11.94
N SER A 97 -5.54 0.93 12.86
CA SER A 97 -4.46 -0.03 12.68
C SER A 97 -3.97 -0.67 13.99
N VAL A 98 -3.27 -1.79 13.85
CA VAL A 98 -2.46 -2.39 14.92
C VAL A 98 -1.06 -2.65 14.36
N ASN A 99 -0.03 -2.26 15.14
CA ASN A 99 1.37 -2.26 14.70
C ASN A 99 1.58 -1.52 13.36
N GLY A 100 0.87 -0.42 13.14
CA GLY A 100 0.78 0.19 11.81
C GLY A 100 2.12 0.72 11.26
N ASP A 101 2.98 1.16 12.17
CA ASP A 101 4.33 1.68 11.93
C ASP A 101 5.42 0.59 11.92
N GLU A 102 5.06 -0.68 12.10
CA GLU A 102 6.03 -1.76 12.13
C GLU A 102 6.43 -2.14 10.70
N MET A 103 7.65 -1.76 10.31
CA MET A 103 8.23 -2.13 9.01
C MET A 103 8.45 -3.64 8.93
N MET A 104 7.74 -4.29 8.00
CA MET A 104 7.73 -5.76 7.85
C MET A 104 8.15 -6.20 6.45
N TYR A 105 8.65 -7.43 6.34
CA TYR A 105 8.83 -8.05 5.03
C TYR A 105 7.47 -8.31 4.39
N ALA A 106 7.21 -7.71 3.23
CA ALA A 106 5.89 -7.65 2.61
C ALA A 106 5.74 -8.56 1.38
N ALA A 107 6.74 -9.42 1.13
CA ALA A 107 6.75 -10.36 0.02
C ALA A 107 6.43 -9.68 -1.33
N SER A 108 5.32 -10.04 -1.98
CA SER A 108 4.94 -9.52 -3.30
C SER A 108 4.17 -8.19 -3.27
N LEU A 109 3.73 -7.71 -2.11
CA LEU A 109 2.98 -6.44 -2.03
C LEU A 109 3.73 -5.27 -2.67
N PRO A 110 5.05 -5.09 -2.46
CA PRO A 110 5.78 -3.97 -3.06
C PRO A 110 5.83 -3.95 -4.60
N LYS A 111 5.34 -4.97 -5.31
CA LYS A 111 5.16 -4.91 -6.78
C LYS A 111 4.25 -3.76 -7.21
N ILE A 112 3.35 -3.28 -6.35
CA ILE A 112 2.56 -2.07 -6.61
C ILE A 112 3.44 -0.82 -6.76
N ALA A 113 4.60 -0.77 -6.08
CA ALA A 113 5.56 0.32 -6.26
C ALA A 113 6.33 0.21 -7.58
N VAL A 114 6.61 -1.02 -8.03
CA VAL A 114 7.20 -1.26 -9.36
C VAL A 114 6.21 -0.79 -10.43
N LEU A 115 4.91 -1.11 -10.29
CA LEU A 115 3.87 -0.64 -11.20
C LEU A 115 3.82 0.88 -11.26
N LEU A 116 3.78 1.54 -10.09
CA LEU A 116 3.74 3.00 -10.00
C LEU A 116 4.96 3.63 -10.69
N ALA A 117 6.16 3.16 -10.35
CA ALA A 117 7.39 3.72 -10.90
C ALA A 117 7.55 3.46 -12.41
N ALA A 118 7.05 2.33 -12.93
CA ALA A 118 7.01 2.07 -14.36
C ALA A 118 6.07 3.05 -15.08
N ASN A 119 4.88 3.31 -14.55
CA ASN A 119 3.96 4.29 -15.14
C ASN A 119 4.52 5.72 -15.06
N GLU A 120 5.14 6.12 -13.94
CA GLU A 120 5.81 7.43 -13.85
C GLU A 120 6.91 7.56 -14.91
N ALA A 121 7.74 6.53 -15.10
CA ALA A 121 8.79 6.54 -16.11
C ALA A 121 8.23 6.62 -17.54
N ILE A 122 7.06 6.02 -17.81
CA ILE A 122 6.37 6.17 -19.09
C ILE A 122 5.85 7.61 -19.27
N GLU A 123 5.22 8.18 -18.25
CA GLU A 123 4.69 9.55 -18.26
C GLU A 123 5.79 10.60 -18.46
N GLU A 124 6.96 10.39 -17.86
CA GLU A 124 8.12 11.28 -18.00
C GLU A 124 8.91 11.06 -19.29
N GLY A 125 8.59 10.01 -20.06
CA GLY A 125 9.27 9.65 -21.31
C GLY A 125 10.59 8.89 -21.15
N ASP A 126 10.93 8.46 -19.93
CA ASP A 126 12.08 7.60 -19.62
C ASP A 126 11.90 6.17 -20.19
N LEU A 127 10.65 5.71 -20.29
CA LEU A 127 10.28 4.43 -20.89
C LEU A 127 9.20 4.60 -21.98
N PRO A 128 9.29 3.89 -23.11
CA PRO A 128 8.24 3.92 -24.12
C PRO A 128 7.02 3.10 -23.66
N ALA A 129 5.81 3.62 -23.90
CA ALA A 129 4.59 2.82 -23.75
C ALA A 129 4.53 1.74 -24.84
N THR A 130 4.85 0.49 -24.49
CA THR A 130 4.80 -0.64 -25.42
C THR A 130 3.86 -1.75 -24.92
N PRO A 131 3.29 -2.55 -25.83
CA PRO A 131 2.48 -3.71 -25.44
C PRO A 131 3.21 -4.70 -24.53
N GLU A 132 4.53 -4.83 -24.68
CA GLU A 132 5.36 -5.71 -23.84
C GLU A 132 5.41 -5.23 -22.38
N LEU A 133 5.57 -3.92 -22.16
CA LEU A 133 5.55 -3.37 -20.79
C LEU A 133 4.16 -3.46 -20.16
N GLU A 134 3.11 -3.25 -20.96
CA GLU A 134 1.73 -3.44 -20.50
C GLU A 134 1.48 -4.88 -20.06
N ASP A 135 1.95 -5.86 -20.85
CA ASP A 135 1.86 -7.28 -20.52
C ASP A 135 2.66 -7.64 -19.27
N ASP A 136 3.86 -7.09 -19.08
CA ASP A 136 4.64 -7.30 -17.87
C ASP A 136 3.97 -6.71 -16.63
N MET A 137 3.45 -5.49 -16.72
CA MET A 137 2.69 -4.86 -15.65
C MET A 137 1.45 -5.67 -15.30
N ALA A 138 0.71 -6.14 -16.31
CA ALA A 138 -0.46 -6.99 -16.13
C ALA A 138 -0.10 -8.34 -15.49
N ASN A 139 0.95 -9.01 -15.97
CA ASN A 139 1.39 -10.30 -15.44
C ASN A 139 1.93 -10.19 -14.01
N MET A 140 2.68 -9.12 -13.72
CA MET A 140 3.15 -8.81 -12.38
C MET A 140 1.99 -8.63 -11.41
N MET A 141 0.92 -7.93 -11.79
CA MET A 141 -0.18 -7.60 -10.87
C MET A 141 -1.22 -8.73 -10.78
N ARG A 142 -1.62 -9.31 -11.91
CA ARG A 142 -2.67 -10.35 -11.97
C ARG A 142 -2.19 -11.71 -11.48
N PHE A 143 -0.94 -12.05 -11.76
CA PHE A 143 -0.37 -13.37 -11.45
C PHE A 143 0.79 -13.30 -10.46
N SER A 144 1.11 -12.13 -9.90
CA SER A 144 2.26 -11.93 -9.01
C SER A 144 3.57 -12.40 -9.67
N SER A 145 3.71 -12.29 -10.99
CA SER A 145 4.85 -12.83 -11.73
C SER A 145 6.17 -12.20 -11.27
N ASN A 146 7.10 -13.04 -10.78
CA ASN A 146 8.42 -12.59 -10.35
C ASN A 146 9.35 -12.24 -11.52
N SER A 147 9.18 -12.91 -12.67
CA SER A 147 9.97 -12.62 -13.88
C SER A 147 9.58 -11.25 -14.44
N ALA A 148 8.29 -11.00 -14.63
CA ALA A 148 7.78 -9.71 -15.09
C ALA A 148 8.17 -8.57 -14.15
N ALA A 149 8.00 -8.76 -12.83
CA ALA A 149 8.44 -7.78 -11.84
C ALA A 149 9.95 -7.51 -11.91
N SER A 150 10.77 -8.54 -12.13
CA SER A 150 12.22 -8.37 -12.23
C SER A 150 12.61 -7.66 -13.53
N HIS A 151 11.94 -7.94 -14.64
CA HIS A 151 12.16 -7.24 -15.91
C HIS A 151 11.81 -5.76 -15.81
N LEU A 152 10.65 -5.42 -15.22
CA LEU A 152 10.27 -4.03 -14.95
C LEU A 152 11.26 -3.32 -14.02
N ILE A 153 11.75 -3.99 -12.97
CA ILE A 153 12.80 -3.43 -12.10
C ILE A 153 14.09 -3.17 -12.88
N ASP A 154 14.41 -3.98 -13.88
CA ASP A 154 15.62 -3.82 -14.69
C ASP A 154 15.55 -2.65 -15.65
N LEU A 155 14.35 -2.39 -16.17
CA LEU A 155 14.08 -1.26 -17.05
C LEU A 155 13.98 0.06 -16.27
N VAL A 156 13.28 0.07 -15.13
CA VAL A 156 13.05 1.27 -14.31
C VAL A 156 14.26 1.59 -13.43
N GLY A 157 14.88 0.58 -12.84
CA GLY A 157 15.99 0.70 -11.89
C GLY A 157 15.54 0.91 -10.44
N LEU A 158 16.23 0.25 -9.49
CA LEU A 158 15.92 0.32 -8.05
C LEU A 158 16.01 1.74 -7.48
N LYS A 159 16.92 2.58 -8.02
CA LYS A 159 17.05 3.98 -7.59
C LYS A 159 15.81 4.79 -7.96
N LYS A 160 15.34 4.70 -9.21
CA LYS A 160 14.14 5.41 -9.66
C LYS A 160 12.91 5.00 -8.84
N ILE A 161 12.74 3.70 -8.59
CA ILE A 161 11.63 3.20 -7.75
C ILE A 161 11.69 3.82 -6.34
N ALA A 162 12.88 3.84 -5.72
CA ALA A 162 13.07 4.47 -4.41
C ALA A 162 12.81 5.98 -4.42
N ASP A 163 13.23 6.69 -5.48
CA ASP A 163 13.02 8.13 -5.65
C ASP A 163 11.51 8.45 -5.82
N VAL A 164 10.78 7.67 -6.62
CA VAL A 164 9.32 7.79 -6.79
C VAL A 164 8.61 7.61 -5.44
N LEU A 165 8.96 6.56 -4.69
CA LEU A 165 8.36 6.28 -3.38
C LEU A 165 8.59 7.40 -2.36
N ARG A 166 9.75 8.06 -2.38
CA ARG A 166 10.10 9.17 -1.49
C ARG A 166 9.69 10.54 -2.02
N SER A 167 9.19 10.61 -3.24
CA SER A 167 8.88 11.88 -3.88
C SER A 167 7.82 12.66 -3.08
N PRO A 168 7.87 14.00 -3.07
CA PRO A 168 6.82 14.81 -2.48
C PRO A 168 5.44 14.58 -3.09
N LYS A 169 5.37 14.12 -4.35
CA LYS A 169 4.15 13.75 -5.07
C LYS A 169 3.44 12.57 -4.42
N TYR A 170 4.19 11.51 -4.06
CA TYR A 170 3.61 10.25 -3.60
C TYR A 170 3.76 9.99 -2.10
N LYS A 171 4.91 10.34 -1.50
CA LYS A 171 5.21 10.17 -0.07
C LYS A 171 4.88 8.76 0.46
N LEU A 172 5.11 7.73 -0.36
CA LEU A 172 4.83 6.32 -0.03
C LEU A 172 5.95 5.66 0.79
N TYR A 173 7.04 6.39 1.07
CA TYR A 173 8.07 5.99 2.02
C TYR A 173 8.63 7.21 2.74
N ASP A 174 8.48 7.25 4.06
CA ASP A 174 9.09 8.25 4.96
C ASP A 174 9.75 7.54 6.16
N PRO A 175 11.09 7.57 6.28
CA PRO A 175 11.78 6.91 7.39
C PRO A 175 11.43 7.49 8.77
N ASN A 176 10.95 8.74 8.83
CA ASN A 176 10.56 9.38 10.09
C ASN A 176 9.12 9.03 10.50
N ALA A 177 8.35 8.37 9.63
CA ALA A 177 6.96 8.01 9.85
C ALA A 177 6.71 6.48 9.78
N GLY A 178 7.73 5.68 10.15
CA GLY A 178 7.64 4.22 10.19
C GLY A 178 8.11 3.53 8.90
N GLY A 179 8.35 4.28 7.83
CA GLY A 179 8.76 3.76 6.53
C GLY A 179 7.64 3.89 5.51
N GLY A 180 7.21 2.77 4.97
CA GLY A 180 6.26 2.71 3.86
C GLY A 180 6.57 1.55 2.94
N ILE A 181 6.16 1.64 1.68
CA ILE A 181 6.41 0.58 0.69
C ILE A 181 7.86 0.68 0.23
N TRP A 182 8.55 -0.46 0.10
CA TRP A 182 9.94 -0.51 -0.38
C TRP A 182 10.23 -1.70 -1.29
N VAL A 183 10.91 -1.43 -2.40
CA VAL A 183 11.46 -2.42 -3.34
C VAL A 183 12.97 -2.27 -3.37
N GLY A 184 13.66 -3.21 -2.75
CA GLY A 184 15.11 -3.15 -2.56
C GLY A 184 15.92 -4.18 -3.33
N ARG A 185 15.28 -4.99 -4.18
CA ARG A 185 15.94 -5.91 -5.13
C ARG A 185 14.96 -6.51 -6.12
N ARG A 186 15.49 -7.13 -7.18
CA ARG A 186 14.73 -8.04 -8.06
C ARG A 186 14.11 -9.21 -7.28
N TYR A 187 13.02 -9.77 -7.81
CA TYR A 187 12.37 -10.98 -7.30
C TYR A 187 13.08 -12.28 -7.74
N ALA A 188 14.37 -12.20 -8.04
CA ALA A 188 15.25 -13.29 -8.44
C ALA A 188 16.33 -13.58 -7.37
N LYS A 189 16.85 -14.82 -7.38
CA LYS A 189 17.96 -15.21 -6.48
C LYS A 189 19.24 -14.47 -6.88
N LYS A 190 19.89 -13.82 -5.90
CA LYS A 190 21.14 -13.04 -6.04
C LYS A 190 21.04 -11.91 -7.07
N SER A 191 20.66 -10.72 -6.60
CA SER A 191 20.53 -9.49 -7.39
C SER A 191 21.09 -8.32 -6.61
N GLU A 192 21.32 -7.20 -7.29
CA GLU A 192 21.67 -5.92 -6.66
C GLU A 192 20.71 -5.62 -5.50
N ARG A 193 21.27 -5.08 -4.41
CA ARG A 193 20.52 -4.76 -3.19
C ARG A 193 20.56 -3.26 -2.93
N ASN A 194 19.37 -2.70 -2.78
CA ASN A 194 19.09 -1.38 -2.23
C ASN A 194 18.05 -1.53 -1.10
N PRO A 195 18.42 -2.13 0.05
CA PRO A 195 17.46 -2.54 1.07
C PRO A 195 16.79 -1.34 1.75
N ASP A 196 15.66 -1.57 2.42
CA ASP A 196 14.96 -0.49 3.11
C ASP A 196 15.86 0.11 4.22
N PRO A 197 15.88 1.46 4.36
CA PRO A 197 16.72 2.13 5.35
C PRO A 197 16.51 1.75 6.82
N ILE A 198 15.32 1.29 7.21
CA ILE A 198 14.94 1.11 8.62
C ILE A 198 15.32 -0.29 9.11
N LYS A 199 14.94 -1.33 8.36
CA LYS A 199 15.11 -2.74 8.78
C LYS A 199 16.03 -3.54 7.86
N ASN A 200 16.60 -2.94 6.81
CA ASN A 200 17.48 -3.60 5.85
C ASN A 200 16.82 -4.78 5.11
N LEU A 201 15.51 -4.70 4.90
CA LEU A 201 14.67 -5.66 4.18
C LEU A 201 14.70 -5.41 2.68
N SER A 202 14.48 -6.48 1.94
CA SER A 202 14.50 -6.46 0.47
C SER A 202 13.17 -6.03 -0.14
N HIS A 203 12.06 -6.42 0.46
CA HIS A 203 10.70 -6.08 0.02
C HIS A 203 9.91 -5.85 1.28
N ALA A 204 9.46 -4.63 1.52
CA ALA A 204 8.91 -4.29 2.81
C ALA A 204 7.79 -3.27 2.72
N ALA A 205 6.97 -3.24 3.77
CA ALA A 205 5.86 -2.32 3.91
C ALA A 205 5.56 -2.08 5.39
N THR A 206 5.07 -0.88 5.69
CA THR A 206 4.23 -0.58 6.84
C THR A 206 2.76 -0.51 6.42
N VAL A 207 1.86 -0.47 7.40
CA VAL A 207 0.44 -0.15 7.15
C VAL A 207 0.26 1.35 6.97
N THR A 208 1.00 2.16 7.74
CA THR A 208 0.91 3.62 7.77
C THR A 208 1.98 4.32 6.98
#